data_AF-A0A7T8JZB6-F1
#
_entry.id   AF-A0A7T8JZB6-F1
#
_cell.length_a   1.000
_cell.length_b   1.000
_cell.length_c   1.000
_cell.angle_alpha   90.00
_cell.angle_beta   90.00
_cell.angle_gamma   90.00
#
_symmetry.space_group_name_H-M   'P 1'
#
loop_
_entity.id
_entity.type
_entity.pdbx_description
1 polymer ?
#
loop_
_entity_poly.entity_id
_entity_poly.type
_entity_poly.pdbx_seq_one_letter_code
_entity_poly.pdbx_strand_id
1 'polypeptide(L)'
;LYIGPNQLDDEVGILRNVSGSSRYTDFLDGLGTLINIRNIDKSTHFIGGLDSEEGDGNFAYMWEDDVMQVIFHVSTLMPNHDNDPQANKKKRHIGNNYVAIVYNDSGNHKDSFKMGTVKGKFISAHIVITPLDQGSNRVCVECNPELKDPLGHVM
;
A
#
# COMPACT_ATOMS: atom_id res chain seq x y z
N LEU A 1 -0.34 0.34 2.11
CA LEU A 1 0.24 0.92 3.34
C LEU A 1 -0.56 0.43 4.54
N TYR A 2 0.10 0.06 5.65
CA TYR A 2 -0.55 -0.26 6.92
C TYR A 2 -0.24 0.83 7.94
N ILE A 3 -1.27 1.34 8.63
CA ILE A 3 -1.13 2.33 9.69
C ILE A 3 -1.56 1.66 10.99
N GLY A 4 -0.62 1.47 11.91
CA GLY A 4 -0.89 0.97 13.24
C GLY A 4 -1.23 2.08 14.24
N PRO A 5 -1.42 1.70 15.52
CA PRO A 5 -1.69 2.65 16.59
C PRO A 5 -0.63 3.75 16.67
N ASN A 6 -1.07 5.00 16.81
CA ASN A 6 -0.22 6.21 16.93
C ASN A 6 0.65 6.53 15.70
N GLN A 7 0.36 5.98 14.51
CA GLN A 7 1.15 6.21 13.30
C GLN A 7 0.50 7.15 12.27
N LEU A 8 -0.67 7.76 12.56
CA LEU A 8 -1.45 8.53 11.58
C LEU A 8 -0.68 9.65 10.86
N ASP A 9 0.28 10.28 11.54
CA ASP A 9 1.12 11.35 11.00
C ASP A 9 2.62 10.96 10.93
N ASP A 10 2.94 9.67 11.08
CA ASP A 10 4.31 9.14 11.09
C ASP A 10 4.63 8.40 9.78
N GLU A 11 5.03 9.15 8.74
CA GLU A 11 5.39 8.59 7.42
C GLU A 11 6.41 7.44 7.54
N VAL A 12 7.47 7.67 8.33
CA VAL A 12 8.57 6.72 8.46
C VAL A 12 8.10 5.47 9.20
N GLY A 13 7.33 5.63 10.29
CA GLY A 13 6.73 4.51 11.01
C GLY A 13 5.81 3.66 10.12
N ILE A 14 4.93 4.31 9.35
CA ILE A 14 4.04 3.64 8.39
C ILE A 14 4.84 2.82 7.36
N LEU A 15 5.86 3.43 6.75
CA LEU A 15 6.69 2.74 5.74
C LEU A 15 7.50 1.60 6.35
N ARG A 16 7.99 1.78 7.58
CA ARG A 16 8.85 0.80 8.26
C ARG A 16 8.11 -0.34 8.94
N ASN A 17 6.77 -0.34 8.97
CA ASN A 17 6.01 -1.50 9.38
C ASN A 17 6.46 -2.75 8.61
N VAL A 18 6.70 -3.85 9.31
CA VAL A 18 7.11 -5.17 8.75
C VAL A 18 5.99 -6.22 8.84
N SER A 19 4.90 -5.87 9.51
CA SER A 19 3.69 -6.68 9.66
C SER A 19 2.52 -5.74 9.95
N GLY A 20 1.30 -6.26 9.81
CA GLY A 20 0.09 -5.62 10.32
C GLY A 20 -0.72 -6.58 11.19
N SER A 21 -1.99 -6.27 11.40
CA SER A 21 -2.91 -7.16 12.10
C SER A 21 -3.30 -8.39 11.27
N SER A 22 -3.86 -9.43 11.91
CA SER A 22 -4.38 -10.61 11.21
C SER A 22 -5.38 -10.22 10.12
N ARG A 23 -6.28 -9.28 10.44
CA ARG A 23 -7.31 -8.81 9.50
C ARG A 23 -6.72 -8.02 8.32
N TYR A 24 -5.59 -7.36 8.52
CA TYR A 24 -4.84 -6.75 7.42
C TYR A 24 -4.24 -7.82 6.51
N THR A 25 -3.71 -8.91 7.06
CA THR A 25 -3.24 -10.06 6.25
C THR A 25 -4.38 -10.67 5.45
N ASP A 26 -5.53 -10.95 6.09
CA ASP A 26 -6.72 -11.48 5.40
C ASP A 26 -7.19 -10.54 4.26
N PHE A 27 -7.08 -9.22 4.48
CA PHE A 27 -7.36 -8.23 3.44
C PHE A 27 -6.37 -8.31 2.27
N LEU A 28 -5.07 -8.48 2.53
CA LEU A 28 -4.07 -8.65 1.47
C LEU A 28 -4.32 -9.91 0.66
N ASP A 29 -4.67 -11.02 1.31
CA ASP A 29 -5.03 -12.28 0.64
C ASP A 29 -6.25 -12.11 -0.28
N GLY A 30 -7.14 -11.18 0.05
CA GLY A 30 -8.27 -10.80 -0.81
C GLY A 30 -7.91 -9.90 -2.01
N LEU A 31 -6.72 -9.27 -2.03
CA LEU A 31 -6.31 -8.39 -3.13
C LEU A 31 -5.77 -9.17 -4.34
N GLY A 32 -5.18 -10.34 -4.11
CA GLY A 32 -4.54 -11.11 -5.17
C GLY A 32 -3.74 -12.29 -4.62
N THR A 33 -2.87 -12.83 -5.47
CA THR A 33 -2.02 -13.98 -5.13
C THR A 33 -0.65 -13.51 -4.65
N LEU A 34 -0.15 -14.09 -3.57
CA LEU A 34 1.23 -13.88 -3.13
C LEU A 34 2.20 -14.62 -4.06
N ILE A 35 3.01 -13.86 -4.80
CA ILE A 35 3.99 -14.40 -5.75
C ILE A 35 5.41 -14.27 -5.23
N ASN A 36 6.30 -15.18 -5.61
CA ASN A 36 7.73 -15.10 -5.34
C ASN A 36 8.45 -14.35 -6.47
N ILE A 37 8.79 -13.09 -6.25
CA ILE A 37 9.36 -12.22 -7.29
C ILE A 37 10.83 -12.56 -7.63
N ARG A 38 11.50 -13.36 -6.79
CA ARG A 38 12.87 -13.82 -7.06
C ARG A 38 12.91 -14.90 -8.14
N ASN A 39 11.88 -15.75 -8.20
CA ASN A 39 11.84 -16.93 -9.06
C ASN A 39 10.82 -16.83 -10.20
N ILE A 40 10.17 -15.67 -10.35
CA ILE A 40 9.15 -15.47 -11.38
C ILE A 40 9.77 -15.18 -12.75
N ASP A 41 9.13 -15.66 -13.81
CA ASP A 41 9.52 -15.31 -15.18
C ASP A 41 9.08 -13.88 -15.51
N LYS A 42 10.05 -12.96 -15.49
CA LYS A 42 9.85 -11.52 -15.78
C LYS A 42 9.50 -11.24 -17.25
N SER A 43 9.60 -12.23 -18.16
CA SER A 43 9.18 -12.06 -19.56
C SER A 43 7.66 -12.18 -19.73
N THR A 44 6.99 -12.83 -18.79
CA THR A 44 5.54 -13.09 -18.80
C THR A 44 4.79 -12.37 -17.67
N HIS A 45 5.51 -11.89 -16.66
CA HIS A 45 4.92 -11.21 -15.51
C HIS A 45 5.50 -9.82 -15.30
N PHE A 46 4.64 -8.82 -15.24
CA PHE A 46 4.98 -7.50 -14.75
C PHE A 46 5.25 -7.56 -13.25
N ILE A 47 6.38 -7.03 -12.78
CA ILE A 47 6.76 -7.03 -11.35
C ILE A 47 6.85 -5.61 -10.74
N GLY A 48 6.32 -4.60 -11.42
CA GLY A 48 6.20 -3.25 -10.83
C GLY A 48 7.53 -2.51 -10.61
N GLY A 49 8.64 -3.00 -11.15
CA GLY A 49 9.98 -2.44 -10.88
C GLY A 49 10.60 -2.91 -9.57
N LEU A 50 9.95 -3.84 -8.84
CA LEU A 50 10.54 -4.50 -7.69
C LEU A 50 11.75 -5.35 -8.09
N ASP A 51 12.79 -5.31 -7.27
CA ASP A 51 13.96 -6.16 -7.45
C ASP A 51 14.41 -6.83 -6.15
N SER A 52 14.33 -8.16 -6.13
CA SER A 52 14.80 -8.97 -5.00
C SER A 52 16.32 -8.88 -4.78
N GLU A 53 17.09 -8.62 -5.83
CA GLU A 53 18.55 -8.48 -5.73
C GLU A 53 18.95 -7.11 -5.16
N GLU A 54 18.16 -6.07 -5.40
CA GLU A 54 18.33 -4.75 -4.77
C GLU A 54 17.75 -4.67 -3.35
N GLY A 55 17.06 -5.73 -2.91
CA GLY A 55 16.52 -5.88 -1.56
C GLY A 55 15.14 -5.28 -1.36
N ASP A 56 14.30 -5.28 -2.40
CA ASP A 56 12.89 -4.86 -2.29
C ASP A 56 11.98 -5.93 -1.67
N GLY A 57 12.50 -7.14 -1.42
CA GLY A 57 11.79 -8.28 -0.86
C GLY A 57 11.78 -9.47 -1.81
N ASN A 58 11.27 -10.61 -1.33
CA ASN A 58 11.16 -11.82 -2.15
C ASN A 58 9.73 -12.10 -2.62
N PHE A 59 8.75 -11.37 -2.06
CA PHE A 59 7.34 -11.61 -2.33
C PHE A 59 6.58 -10.31 -2.57
N ALA A 60 5.56 -10.38 -3.41
CA ALA A 60 4.61 -9.31 -3.66
C ALA A 60 3.23 -9.92 -3.87
N TYR A 61 2.17 -9.13 -3.66
CA TYR A 61 0.83 -9.53 -4.11
C TYR A 61 0.64 -9.09 -5.55
N MET A 62 0.05 -9.98 -6.35
CA MET A 62 -0.29 -9.74 -7.74
C MET A 62 -1.75 -10.10 -7.99
N TRP A 63 -2.46 -9.23 -8.68
CA TRP A 63 -3.75 -9.54 -9.28
C TRP A 63 -3.59 -9.53 -10.79
N GLU A 64 -4.28 -10.43 -11.48
CA GLU A 64 -4.27 -10.46 -12.94
C GLU A 64 -5.58 -10.98 -13.51
N ASP A 65 -5.88 -10.52 -14.74
CA ASP A 65 -6.88 -11.11 -15.63
C ASP A 65 -6.26 -11.30 -17.03
N ASP A 66 -7.09 -11.64 -18.02
CA ASP A 66 -6.64 -11.89 -19.40
C ASP A 66 -6.04 -10.66 -20.10
N VAL A 67 -6.18 -9.45 -19.53
CA VAL A 67 -5.83 -8.18 -20.18
C VAL A 67 -4.84 -7.35 -19.35
N MET A 68 -4.90 -7.41 -18.02
CA MET A 68 -4.09 -6.58 -17.15
C MET A 68 -3.51 -7.33 -15.96
N GLN A 69 -2.32 -6.86 -15.53
CA GLN A 69 -1.66 -7.29 -14.31
C GLN A 69 -1.48 -6.09 -13.37
N VAL A 70 -1.69 -6.31 -12.08
CA VAL A 70 -1.50 -5.32 -11.01
C VAL A 70 -0.56 -5.89 -9.98
N ILE A 71 0.55 -5.20 -9.75
CA ILE A 71 1.50 -5.50 -8.67
C ILE A 71 1.28 -4.51 -7.53
N PHE A 72 1.15 -5.04 -6.33
CA PHE A 72 1.01 -4.23 -5.13
C PHE A 72 2.37 -4.05 -4.44
N HIS A 73 2.82 -2.79 -4.34
CA HIS A 73 3.94 -2.42 -3.46
C HIS A 73 3.50 -2.41 -2.00
N VAL A 74 3.51 -3.59 -1.38
CA VAL A 74 3.10 -3.76 0.01
C VAL A 74 4.27 -3.45 0.94
N SER A 75 4.24 -2.28 1.59
CA SER A 75 5.35 -1.79 2.45
C SER A 75 5.81 -2.78 3.52
N THR A 76 4.91 -3.60 4.05
CA THR A 76 5.21 -4.63 5.06
C THR A 76 5.91 -5.86 4.51
N LEU A 77 5.80 -6.15 3.21
CA LEU A 77 6.56 -7.20 2.54
C LEU A 77 7.94 -6.73 2.06
N MET A 78 8.14 -5.41 2.00
CA MET A 78 9.43 -4.81 1.65
C MET A 78 10.33 -4.75 2.88
N PRO A 79 11.58 -5.25 2.82
CA PRO A 79 12.51 -5.20 3.95
C PRO A 79 12.86 -3.76 4.37
N ASN A 80 13.08 -3.57 5.68
CA ASN A 80 13.78 -2.40 6.18
C ASN A 80 15.28 -2.57 5.98
N HIS A 81 16.00 -1.47 5.75
CA HIS A 81 17.45 -1.46 5.63
C HIS A 81 18.03 -0.53 6.71
N ASP A 82 19.05 -1.00 7.43
CA ASP A 82 19.65 -0.24 8.55
C ASP A 82 20.33 1.05 8.10
N ASN A 83 20.89 1.03 6.89
CA ASN A 83 21.48 2.21 6.23
C ASN A 83 20.44 3.13 5.55
N ASP A 84 19.15 2.83 5.68
CA ASP A 84 18.04 3.64 5.16
C ASP A 84 16.98 3.89 6.25
N PRO A 85 17.32 4.68 7.30
CA PRO A 85 16.41 4.95 8.41
C PRO A 85 15.13 5.68 7.97
N GLN A 86 15.18 6.39 6.83
CA GLN A 86 14.03 7.14 6.27
C GLN A 86 13.15 6.29 5.33
N ALA A 87 13.46 5.00 5.16
CA ALA A 87 12.73 4.08 4.29
C ALA A 87 12.60 4.60 2.83
N ASN A 88 13.62 5.30 2.33
CA ASN A 88 13.65 5.82 0.96
C ASN A 88 13.54 4.70 -0.09
N LYS A 89 14.10 3.52 0.16
CA LYS A 89 13.99 2.36 -0.72
C LYS A 89 12.54 1.88 -0.87
N LYS A 90 11.73 1.96 0.18
CA LYS A 90 10.29 1.68 0.08
C LYS A 90 9.55 2.83 -0.60
N LYS A 91 9.91 4.05 -0.22
CA LYS A 91 9.31 5.28 -0.73
C LYS A 91 9.54 5.48 -2.24
N ARG A 92 10.67 5.02 -2.80
CA ARG A 92 10.95 5.12 -4.25
C ARG A 92 9.93 4.35 -5.10
N HIS A 93 9.38 3.27 -4.55
CA HIS A 93 8.36 2.46 -5.22
C HIS A 93 6.97 3.02 -4.94
N ILE A 94 6.63 3.17 -3.65
CA ILE A 94 5.29 3.58 -3.21
C ILE A 94 4.98 5.04 -3.59
N GLY A 95 5.93 5.95 -3.40
CA GLY A 95 5.76 7.39 -3.67
C GLY A 95 5.68 7.73 -5.16
N ASN A 96 6.01 6.77 -6.04
CA ASN A 96 5.89 6.87 -7.49
C ASN A 96 4.61 6.21 -8.03
N ASN A 97 3.75 5.67 -7.17
CA ASN A 97 2.45 5.16 -7.60
C ASN A 97 1.43 6.29 -7.72
N TYR A 98 0.44 6.13 -8.60
CA TYR A 98 -0.67 7.08 -8.73
C TYR A 98 -1.76 6.85 -7.69
N VAL A 99 -1.98 5.60 -7.31
CA VAL A 99 -3.01 5.20 -6.34
C VAL A 99 -2.35 4.42 -5.20
N ALA A 100 -2.73 4.74 -3.97
CA ALA A 100 -2.28 4.01 -2.79
C ALA A 100 -3.47 3.47 -1.99
N ILE A 101 -3.42 2.19 -1.61
CA ILE A 101 -4.36 1.62 -0.66
C ILE A 101 -3.78 1.79 0.75
N VAL A 102 -4.56 2.38 1.65
CA VAL A 102 -4.21 2.63 3.05
C VAL A 102 -5.12 1.80 3.93
N TYR A 103 -4.55 0.86 4.67
CA TYR A 103 -5.24 0.12 5.71
C TYR A 103 -5.02 0.83 7.05
N ASN A 104 -6.02 1.57 7.51
CA ASN A 104 -5.96 2.40 8.71
C ASN A 104 -6.43 1.63 9.95
N ASP A 105 -5.50 0.97 10.62
CA ASP A 105 -5.71 0.18 11.84
C ASP A 105 -5.22 0.95 13.09
N SER A 106 -5.25 2.28 13.03
CA SER A 106 -4.77 3.16 14.10
C SER A 106 -5.68 3.19 15.34
N GLY A 107 -6.88 2.59 15.25
CA GLY A 107 -7.91 2.61 16.30
C GLY A 107 -8.64 3.95 16.45
N ASN A 108 -8.25 4.98 15.69
CA ASN A 108 -8.93 6.27 15.72
C ASN A 108 -9.85 6.42 14.51
N HIS A 109 -11.13 6.10 14.70
CA HIS A 109 -12.13 6.17 13.63
C HIS A 109 -12.56 7.61 13.29
N LYS A 110 -12.19 8.60 14.11
CA LYS A 110 -12.53 10.02 13.96
C LYS A 110 -11.49 10.79 13.15
N ASP A 111 -10.22 10.44 13.29
CA ASP A 111 -9.16 11.04 12.50
C ASP A 111 -8.99 10.27 11.19
N SER A 112 -9.34 10.93 10.08
CA SER A 112 -9.11 10.40 8.74
C SER A 112 -7.62 10.46 8.40
N PHE A 113 -7.16 9.46 7.65
CA PHE A 113 -5.87 9.53 6.98
C PHE A 113 -5.85 10.80 6.12
N LYS A 114 -4.83 11.63 6.30
CA LYS A 114 -4.71 12.88 5.56
C LYS A 114 -3.92 12.66 4.28
N MET A 115 -4.42 13.25 3.19
CA MET A 115 -3.63 13.39 1.97
C MET A 115 -2.27 14.03 2.28
N GLY A 116 -1.20 13.38 1.83
CA GLY A 116 0.17 13.83 2.07
C GLY A 116 0.88 13.26 3.30
N THR A 117 0.23 12.39 4.10
CA THR A 117 0.92 11.65 5.18
C THR A 117 2.07 10.82 4.62
N VAL A 118 1.88 10.12 3.50
CA VAL A 118 3.00 9.58 2.70
C VAL A 118 3.16 10.47 1.47
N LYS A 119 4.29 11.17 1.40
CA LYS A 119 4.61 12.10 0.34
C LYS A 119 5.05 11.33 -0.90
N GLY A 120 4.18 11.29 -1.90
CA GLY A 120 4.51 10.86 -3.26
C GLY A 120 4.27 11.99 -4.24
N LYS A 121 5.19 12.22 -5.18
CA LYS A 121 5.01 13.24 -6.22
C LYS A 121 3.84 12.92 -7.15
N PHE A 122 3.55 11.63 -7.31
CA PHE A 122 2.60 11.12 -8.29
C PHE A 122 1.29 10.60 -7.68
N ILE A 123 1.24 10.40 -6.35
CA ILE A 123 0.04 9.87 -5.71
C ILE A 123 -1.08 10.91 -5.84
N SER A 124 -2.13 10.52 -6.57
CA SER A 124 -3.29 11.35 -6.86
C SER A 124 -4.57 10.85 -6.17
N ALA A 125 -4.59 9.61 -5.70
CA ALA A 125 -5.69 9.04 -4.93
C ALA A 125 -5.22 8.07 -3.83
N HIS A 126 -5.93 8.08 -2.70
CA HIS A 126 -5.80 7.12 -1.62
C HIS A 126 -7.15 6.42 -1.40
N ILE A 127 -7.13 5.09 -1.42
CA ILE A 127 -8.26 4.26 -1.02
C ILE A 127 -8.02 3.87 0.43
N VAL A 128 -8.76 4.49 1.35
CA VAL A 128 -8.60 4.32 2.79
C VAL A 128 -9.60 3.28 3.30
N ILE A 129 -9.07 2.15 3.78
CA ILE A 129 -9.80 1.06 4.40
C ILE A 129 -9.66 1.22 5.91
N THR A 130 -10.76 1.43 6.63
CA THR A 130 -10.79 1.45 8.10
C THR A 130 -11.59 0.23 8.59
N PRO A 131 -10.97 -0.76 9.26
CA PRO A 131 -11.70 -1.86 9.86
C PRO A 131 -12.65 -1.34 10.97
N LEU A 132 -13.88 -1.83 10.96
CA LEU A 132 -14.92 -1.59 11.97
C LEU A 132 -15.32 -2.92 12.64
N ASP A 133 -16.25 -2.86 13.57
CA ASP A 133 -16.76 -4.04 14.26
C ASP A 133 -17.41 -5.06 13.29
N GLN A 134 -17.52 -6.30 13.76
CA GLN A 134 -18.19 -7.40 13.07
C GLN A 134 -17.64 -7.73 11.67
N GLY A 135 -16.35 -7.44 11.42
CA GLY A 135 -15.71 -7.75 10.14
C GLY A 135 -16.06 -6.79 9.01
N SER A 136 -16.78 -5.69 9.28
CA SER A 136 -17.12 -4.68 8.28
C SER A 136 -16.02 -3.63 8.09
N ASN A 137 -15.86 -3.07 6.88
CA ASN A 137 -14.87 -2.03 6.60
C ASN A 137 -15.56 -0.74 6.16
N ARG A 138 -15.09 0.41 6.64
CA ARG A 138 -15.37 1.71 6.01
C ARG A 138 -14.35 1.93 4.89
N VAL A 139 -14.82 2.26 3.70
CA VAL A 139 -13.98 2.57 2.54
C VAL A 139 -14.23 4.02 2.14
N CYS A 140 -13.17 4.82 2.14
CA CYS A 140 -13.20 6.21 1.71
C CYS A 140 -12.18 6.40 0.58
N VAL A 141 -12.52 7.19 -0.43
CA VAL A 141 -11.60 7.56 -1.50
C VAL A 141 -11.25 9.02 -1.31
N GLU A 142 -10.00 9.27 -0.92
CA GLU A 142 -9.43 10.61 -0.92
C GLU A 142 -8.72 10.81 -2.26
N CYS A 143 -8.93 11.92 -2.95
CA CYS A 143 -8.23 12.18 -4.21
C CYS A 143 -7.95 13.67 -4.42
N ASN A 144 -7.04 13.97 -5.35
CA ASN A 144 -6.82 15.32 -5.82
C ASN A 144 -8.14 15.93 -6.30
N PRO A 145 -8.38 17.25 -6.11
CA PRO A 145 -9.64 17.90 -6.48
C PRO A 145 -10.05 17.64 -7.94
N GLU A 146 -9.08 17.59 -8.86
CA GLU A 146 -9.28 17.33 -10.29
C GLU A 146 -9.88 15.95 -10.59
N LEU A 147 -9.76 14.99 -9.66
CA LEU A 147 -10.28 13.63 -9.80
C LEU A 147 -11.66 13.43 -9.14
N LYS A 148 -12.21 14.46 -8.45
CA LYS A 148 -13.48 14.32 -7.73
C LYS A 148 -14.67 14.12 -8.66
N ASP A 149 -14.76 14.90 -9.74
CA ASP A 149 -15.90 14.84 -10.66
C ASP A 149 -15.97 13.53 -11.47
N PRO A 150 -14.85 13.01 -12.02
CA PRO A 150 -14.88 11.73 -12.76
C PRO A 150 -15.19 10.51 -11.89
N LEU A 151 -14.86 10.55 -10.60
CA LEU A 151 -14.99 9.39 -9.69
C LEU A 151 -16.39 9.26 -9.07
N GLY A 152 -17.24 10.29 -9.13
CA GLY A 152 -18.68 10.24 -8.83
C GLY A 152 -19.11 9.89 -7.39
N HIS A 153 -18.18 9.39 -6.54
CA HIS A 153 -18.45 8.85 -5.21
C HIS A 153 -17.41 9.27 -4.15
N VAL A 154 -16.90 10.50 -4.24
CA VAL A 154 -15.98 11.07 -3.24
C VAL A 154 -16.82 11.84 -2.20
N MET A 155 -17.03 11.24 -1.02
CA MET A 155 -17.64 11.88 0.17
C MET A 155 -16.65 11.90 1.32
#